data_AF-A0A9P5MPV5-F1
#
_entry.id   AF-A0A9P5MPV5-F1
#
_cell.length_a   1.000
_cell.length_b   1.000
_cell.length_c   1.000
_cell.angle_alpha   90.00
_cell.angle_beta   90.00
_cell.angle_gamma   90.00
#
_symmetry.space_group_name_H-M   'P 1'
#
loop_
_entity.id
_entity.type
_entity.pdbx_description
1 polymer ?
#
loop_
_entity_poly.entity_id
_entity_poly.type
_entity_poly.pdbx_seq_one_letter_code
_entity_poly.pdbx_strand_id
1 'polypeptide(L)'
;MRKIEHGRYIATDVRWGMVLDLSGADNRSLIAYGFHGSENQQWDFSPCGAGFVISSVKSGAFLAVRDLKGLHLEGAAEVVTGTFPTCWELEIMDNGNRNAEGGAEHEDGDVYVRIRLPHSEMALSFKGNYAGARVSRMNC
;
A
#
# COMPACT_ATOMS: atom_id res chain seq x y z
N MET A 1 -18.87 4.82 9.52
CA MET A 1 -17.97 4.69 8.35
C MET A 1 -16.83 3.80 8.77
N ARG A 2 -16.45 2.81 7.95
CA ARG A 2 -15.19 2.08 8.15
C ARG A 2 -14.03 3.09 8.09
N LYS A 3 -13.01 2.91 8.93
CA LYS A 3 -11.77 3.72 8.93
C LYS A 3 -10.57 2.80 9.06
N ILE A 4 -9.44 3.20 8.49
CA ILE A 4 -8.13 2.64 8.84
C ILE A 4 -7.74 3.22 10.20
N GLU A 5 -7.40 2.36 11.15
CA GLU A 5 -6.77 2.79 12.40
C GLU A 5 -5.26 2.86 12.23
N HIS A 6 -4.58 3.56 13.14
CA HIS A 6 -3.14 3.38 13.28
C HIS A 6 -2.83 1.90 13.57
N GLY A 7 -1.70 1.41 13.09
CA GLY A 7 -1.30 0.04 13.43
C GLY A 7 -0.58 -0.68 12.30
N ARG A 8 -0.44 -1.98 12.49
CA ARG A 8 0.34 -2.84 11.63
C ARG A 8 -0.55 -3.64 10.70
N TYR A 9 -0.19 -3.61 9.42
CA TYR A 9 -0.96 -4.24 8.36
C TYR A 9 -0.07 -5.05 7.42
N ILE A 10 -0.68 -6.07 6.82
CA ILE A 10 -0.23 -6.67 5.57
C ILE A 10 -1.07 -6.05 4.46
N ALA A 11 -0.44 -5.49 3.43
CA ALA A 11 -1.15 -4.92 2.30
C ALA A 11 -1.19 -5.95 1.16
N THR A 12 -2.38 -6.47 0.87
CA THR A 12 -2.61 -7.49 -0.16
C THR A 12 -3.30 -6.89 -1.38
N ASP A 13 -2.82 -7.18 -2.58
CA ASP A 13 -3.56 -6.89 -3.80
C ASP A 13 -4.70 -7.90 -3.96
N VAL A 14 -5.91 -7.40 -3.73
CA VAL A 14 -7.16 -8.16 -3.69
C VAL A 14 -7.47 -8.92 -4.98
N ARG A 15 -6.86 -8.55 -6.11
CA ARG A 15 -7.13 -9.17 -7.42
C ARG A 15 -6.47 -10.53 -7.57
N TRP A 16 -5.36 -10.77 -6.87
CA TRP A 16 -4.51 -11.96 -7.10
C TRP A 16 -3.74 -12.44 -5.88
N GLY A 17 -3.88 -11.79 -4.72
CA GLY A 17 -3.44 -12.30 -3.42
C GLY A 17 -1.96 -12.10 -3.08
N MET A 18 -1.19 -11.39 -3.91
CA MET A 18 0.19 -11.03 -3.57
C MET A 18 0.24 -9.85 -2.63
N VAL A 19 1.28 -9.80 -1.80
CA VAL A 19 1.46 -8.76 -0.80
C VAL A 19 2.54 -7.76 -1.19
N LEU A 20 2.43 -6.54 -0.64
CA LEU A 20 3.47 -5.52 -0.71
C LEU A 20 4.67 -5.96 0.13
N ASP A 21 5.78 -6.24 -0.54
CA ASP A 21 6.99 -6.79 0.07
C ASP A 21 8.19 -5.84 -0.14
N LEU A 22 8.90 -5.54 0.94
CA LEU A 22 10.22 -4.91 0.89
C LEU A 22 11.27 -5.94 0.46
N SER A 23 11.76 -5.78 -0.77
CA SER A 23 12.78 -6.64 -1.37
C SER A 23 13.95 -6.89 -0.40
N GLY A 24 14.11 -8.15 -0.01
CA GLY A 24 15.23 -8.58 0.84
C GLY A 24 16.60 -8.45 0.16
N ALA A 25 16.63 -8.32 -1.18
CA ALA A 25 17.87 -8.22 -1.95
C ALA A 25 18.54 -6.84 -1.82
N ASP A 26 17.76 -5.76 -1.68
CA ASP A 26 18.29 -4.39 -1.64
C ASP A 26 17.76 -3.53 -0.48
N ASN A 27 16.82 -4.05 0.33
CA ASN A 27 16.16 -3.34 1.43
C ASN A 27 15.66 -1.95 1.04
N ARG A 28 15.25 -1.80 -0.22
CA ARG A 28 14.84 -0.52 -0.79
C ARG A 28 13.66 -0.63 -1.74
N SER A 29 13.71 -1.61 -2.63
CA SER A 29 12.67 -1.80 -3.65
C SER A 29 11.45 -2.48 -3.07
N LEU A 30 10.29 -2.15 -3.63
CA LEU A 30 9.03 -2.82 -3.30
C LEU A 30 8.62 -3.73 -4.44
N ILE A 31 8.17 -4.93 -4.08
CA ILE A 31 7.76 -5.96 -5.03
C ILE A 31 6.45 -6.60 -4.59
N ALA A 32 5.74 -7.20 -5.55
CA ALA A 32 4.71 -8.19 -5.25
C ALA A 32 5.37 -9.51 -4.88
N TYR A 33 5.02 -10.08 -3.74
CA TYR A 33 5.52 -11.40 -3.34
C TYR A 33 4.47 -12.24 -2.63
N GLY A 34 4.69 -13.54 -2.57
CA GLY A 34 3.79 -14.46 -1.87
C GLY A 34 3.81 -14.20 -0.37
N PHE A 35 2.64 -14.19 0.27
CA PHE A 35 2.54 -14.00 1.71
C PHE A 35 3.29 -15.10 2.48
N HIS A 36 4.18 -14.67 3.37
CA HIS A 36 4.88 -15.52 4.34
C HIS A 36 5.01 -14.86 5.72
N GLY A 37 4.49 -13.64 5.90
CA GLY A 37 4.32 -13.00 7.21
C GLY A 37 5.59 -12.44 7.85
N SER A 38 6.73 -12.47 7.16
CA SER A 38 7.98 -11.89 7.69
C SER A 38 7.91 -10.36 7.75
N GLU A 39 8.84 -9.74 8.49
CA GLU A 39 8.84 -8.29 8.74
C GLU A 39 8.94 -7.42 7.47
N ASN A 40 9.47 -7.94 6.36
CA ASN A 40 9.47 -7.24 5.07
C ASN A 40 8.08 -7.13 4.42
N GLN A 41 7.07 -7.84 4.94
CA GLN A 41 5.69 -7.78 4.46
C GLN A 41 4.77 -7.01 5.41
N GLN A 42 5.30 -6.59 6.56
CA GLN A 42 4.58 -5.87 7.59
C GLN A 42 4.87 -4.37 7.50
N TRP A 43 3.79 -3.58 7.57
CA TRP A 43 3.83 -2.13 7.40
C TRP A 43 3.10 -1.45 8.55
N ASP A 44 3.75 -0.49 9.19
CA ASP A 44 3.14 0.34 10.22
C ASP A 44 2.52 1.59 9.56
N PHE A 45 1.22 1.77 9.73
CA PHE A 45 0.43 2.90 9.25
C PHE A 45 0.25 3.87 10.42
N SER A 46 0.82 5.07 10.30
CA SER A 46 0.73 6.12 11.30
C SER A 46 0.03 7.36 10.73
N PRO A 47 -0.97 7.94 11.43
CA PRO A 47 -1.64 9.16 10.97
C PRO A 47 -0.67 10.31 10.71
N CYS A 48 -0.90 11.07 9.64
CA CYS A 48 -0.14 12.26 9.27
C CYS A 48 -1.07 13.28 8.60
N GLY A 49 -1.58 14.23 9.38
CA GLY A 49 -2.59 15.17 8.89
C GLY A 49 -3.86 14.45 8.45
N ALA A 50 -4.27 14.64 7.19
CA ALA A 50 -5.44 13.98 6.60
C ALA A 50 -5.14 12.56 6.05
N GLY A 51 -3.88 12.13 6.06
CA GLY A 51 -3.44 10.85 5.49
C GLY A 51 -2.60 10.03 6.48
N PHE A 52 -1.75 9.17 5.93
CA PHE A 52 -0.89 8.25 6.68
C PHE A 52 0.55 8.26 6.15
N VAL A 53 1.52 8.19 7.05
CA VAL A 53 2.85 7.70 6.71
C VAL A 53 2.85 6.18 6.90
N ILE A 54 3.53 5.48 6.01
CA ILE A 54 3.61 4.02 6.00
C ILE A 54 5.08 3.66 6.12
N SER A 55 5.47 2.88 7.12
CA SER A 55 6.87 2.47 7.33
C SER A 55 7.02 0.96 7.36
N SER A 56 8.13 0.47 6.81
CA SER A 56 8.45 -0.96 6.90
C SER A 56 8.80 -1.33 8.33
N VAL A 57 8.21 -2.42 8.84
CA VAL A 57 8.57 -2.96 10.15
C VAL A 57 10.02 -3.45 10.17
N LYS A 58 10.50 -4.05 9.07
CA LYS A 58 11.87 -4.56 8.96
C LYS A 58 12.96 -3.50 9.09
N SER A 59 12.74 -2.30 8.54
CA SER A 59 13.81 -1.28 8.42
C SER A 59 13.48 0.07 9.06
N GLY A 60 12.22 0.31 9.42
CA GLY A 60 11.73 1.63 9.83
C GLY A 60 11.67 2.66 8.68
N ALA A 61 12.09 2.30 7.47
CA ALA A 61 12.09 3.21 6.33
C ALA A 61 10.66 3.43 5.80
N PHE A 62 10.38 4.65 5.36
CA PHE A 62 9.06 5.05 4.90
C PHE A 62 8.83 4.70 3.45
N LEU A 63 7.62 4.26 3.15
CA LEU A 63 7.07 4.21 1.81
C LEU A 63 7.09 5.61 1.20
N ALA A 64 7.87 5.77 0.14
CA ALA A 64 8.19 7.07 -0.43
C ALA A 64 8.20 7.06 -1.95
N VAL A 65 7.86 8.22 -2.50
CA VAL A 65 8.00 8.52 -3.92
C VAL A 65 9.47 8.76 -4.25
N ARG A 66 10.04 7.95 -5.14
CA ARG A 66 11.33 8.25 -5.75
C ARG A 66 11.15 9.31 -6.83
N ASP A 67 12.08 10.27 -6.83
CA ASP A 67 12.26 11.28 -7.88
C ASP A 67 10.97 12.04 -8.26
N LEU A 68 10.65 13.05 -7.45
CA LEU A 68 9.50 13.94 -7.70
C LEU A 68 9.62 14.72 -9.02
N LYS A 69 10.82 14.84 -9.63
CA LYS A 69 10.99 15.58 -10.89
C LYS A 69 10.28 14.88 -12.05
N GLY A 70 10.18 13.55 -12.01
CA GLY A 70 9.50 12.73 -13.00
C GLY A 70 8.00 12.53 -12.74
N LEU A 71 7.41 13.18 -11.73
CA LEU A 71 6.02 12.93 -11.32
C LEU A 71 5.00 13.23 -12.43
N HIS A 72 5.33 14.15 -13.34
CA HIS A 72 4.50 14.53 -14.48
C HIS A 72 4.54 13.52 -15.64
N LEU A 73 5.41 12.51 -15.57
CA LEU A 73 5.56 11.47 -16.59
C LEU A 73 4.87 10.19 -16.11
N GLU A 74 3.90 9.70 -16.88
CA GLU A 74 3.20 8.46 -16.57
C GLU A 74 4.20 7.30 -16.40
N GLY A 75 4.04 6.52 -15.32
CA GLY A 75 4.83 5.32 -15.06
C GLY A 75 6.29 5.53 -14.62
N ALA A 76 6.77 6.77 -14.51
CA ALA A 76 8.18 7.07 -14.18
C ALA A 76 8.49 7.05 -12.68
N ALA A 77 7.55 7.48 -11.84
CA ALA A 77 7.79 7.64 -10.41
C ALA A 77 7.67 6.31 -9.64
N GLU A 78 8.81 5.67 -9.40
CA GLU A 78 8.95 4.46 -8.59
C GLU A 78 8.56 4.73 -7.13
N VAL A 79 7.88 3.76 -6.48
CA VAL A 79 7.67 3.80 -5.03
C VAL A 79 8.72 2.88 -4.40
N VAL A 80 9.46 3.42 -3.43
CA VAL A 80 10.57 2.75 -2.74
C VAL A 80 10.47 3.02 -1.24
N THR A 81 11.31 2.38 -0.43
CA THR A 81 11.54 2.85 0.93
C THR A 81 12.62 3.93 0.99
N GLY A 82 12.41 4.95 1.82
CA GLY A 82 13.32 6.07 2.02
C GLY A 82 13.26 6.67 3.43
N THR A 83 14.12 7.63 3.72
CA THR A 83 14.19 8.28 5.05
C THR A 83 13.20 9.41 5.22
N PHE A 84 12.69 9.98 4.12
CA PHE A 84 11.72 11.07 4.16
C PHE A 84 10.31 10.51 3.94
N PRO A 85 9.38 10.73 4.88
CA PRO A 85 8.05 10.19 4.77
C PRO A 85 7.26 10.87 3.65
N THR A 86 6.51 10.08 2.90
CA THR A 86 5.39 10.57 2.08
C THR A 86 4.12 10.37 2.89
N CYS A 87 3.30 11.42 3.01
CA CYS A 87 1.95 11.26 3.52
C CYS A 87 1.06 10.77 2.37
N TRP A 88 0.37 9.65 2.57
CA TRP A 88 -0.51 9.00 1.61
C TRP A 88 -1.96 9.20 1.99
N GLU A 89 -2.81 9.48 1.01
CA GLU A 89 -4.26 9.51 1.17
C GLU A 89 -4.80 8.08 1.05
N LEU A 90 -5.67 7.67 1.98
CA LEU A 90 -6.30 6.35 1.97
C LEU A 90 -7.78 6.50 1.62
N GLU A 91 -8.14 6.10 0.41
CA GLU A 91 -9.53 6.03 -0.02
C GLU A 91 -10.10 4.66 0.33
N ILE A 92 -11.11 4.62 1.22
CA ILE A 92 -11.74 3.38 1.65
C ILE A 92 -12.75 2.95 0.59
N MET A 93 -12.62 1.71 0.15
CA MET A 93 -13.45 1.11 -0.88
C MET A 93 -14.48 0.17 -0.25
N ASP A 94 -15.72 0.21 -0.74
CA ASP A 94 -16.67 -0.86 -0.46
C ASP A 94 -16.24 -2.13 -1.20
N ASN A 95 -16.19 -3.27 -0.50
CA ASN A 95 -15.83 -4.56 -1.09
C ASN A 95 -16.95 -5.16 -1.98
N GLY A 96 -18.00 -4.38 -2.26
CA GLY A 96 -19.09 -4.77 -3.16
C GLY A 96 -20.06 -5.81 -2.59
N ASN A 97 -19.94 -6.25 -1.34
CA ASN A 97 -20.87 -7.23 -0.77
C ASN A 97 -22.19 -6.58 -0.32
N ARG A 98 -23.05 -6.23 -1.28
CA ARG A 98 -24.38 -5.64 -1.03
C ARG A 98 -25.47 -6.66 -0.67
N ASN A 99 -25.15 -7.97 -0.68
CA ASN A 99 -26.12 -9.06 -0.48
C ASN A 99 -25.87 -9.89 0.79
N ALA A 100 -25.21 -9.33 1.82
CA ALA A 100 -25.21 -9.95 3.14
C ALA A 100 -26.54 -9.66 3.85
N GLU A 101 -27.64 -10.21 3.33
CA GLU A 101 -28.86 -10.39 4.11
C GLU A 101 -28.62 -11.55 5.09
N GLY A 102 -28.48 -11.23 6.36
CA GLY A 102 -28.27 -12.21 7.42
C GLY A 102 -27.06 -11.86 8.26
N GLY A 103 -27.33 -11.44 9.50
CA GLY A 103 -26.31 -11.05 10.46
C GLY A 103 -25.22 -12.10 10.63
N ALA A 104 -24.01 -11.70 10.29
CA ALA A 104 -22.83 -11.95 11.09
C ALA A 104 -21.98 -10.70 10.95
N GLU A 105 -21.84 -9.94 12.03
CA GLU A 105 -20.66 -9.10 12.22
C GLU A 105 -19.47 -10.06 12.24
N HIS A 106 -19.03 -10.51 11.07
CA HIS A 106 -17.69 -11.05 10.97
C HIS A 106 -16.78 -9.88 11.35
N GLU A 107 -16.00 -10.07 12.42
CA GLU A 107 -14.83 -9.28 12.80
C GLU A 107 -13.76 -9.37 11.69
N ASP A 108 -14.15 -9.11 10.45
CA ASP A 108 -13.28 -9.08 9.30
C ASP A 108 -12.54 -7.74 9.39
N GLY A 109 -11.43 -7.76 10.12
CA GLY A 109 -10.56 -6.61 10.39
C GLY A 109 -9.90 -6.03 9.13
N ASP A 110 -10.17 -6.62 7.96
CA ASP A 110 -9.66 -6.18 6.68
C ASP A 110 -10.42 -4.96 6.16
N VAL A 111 -9.65 -3.97 5.71
CA VAL A 111 -10.16 -2.75 5.08
C VAL A 111 -9.60 -2.67 3.66
N TYR A 112 -10.50 -2.48 2.71
CA TYR A 112 -10.14 -2.31 1.31
C TYR A 112 -9.81 -0.85 1.08
N VAL A 113 -8.58 -0.58 0.64
CA VAL A 113 -8.10 0.80 0.44
C VAL A 113 -7.41 0.98 -0.90
N ARG A 114 -7.56 2.17 -1.46
CA ARG A 114 -6.67 2.69 -2.50
C ARG A 114 -5.70 3.67 -1.84
N ILE A 115 -4.41 3.36 -1.91
CA ILE A 115 -3.34 4.19 -1.35
C ILE A 115 -2.91 5.21 -2.41
N ARG A 116 -3.26 6.48 -2.22
CA ARG A 116 -3.07 7.56 -3.19
C ARG A 116 -2.04 8.56 -2.72
N LEU A 117 -1.41 9.24 -3.68
CA LEU A 117 -0.74 10.49 -3.35
C LEU A 117 -1.75 11.54 -2.92
N PRO A 118 -1.37 12.47 -2.04
CA PRO A 118 -2.22 13.59 -1.68
C PRO A 118 -2.65 14.37 -2.91
N HIS A 119 -3.96 14.59 -3.04
CA HIS A 119 -4.54 15.46 -4.07
C HIS A 119 -4.23 15.03 -5.51
N SER A 120 -4.07 13.73 -5.76
CA SER A 120 -3.80 13.19 -7.09
C SER A 120 -4.54 11.87 -7.30
N GLU A 121 -4.96 11.58 -8.54
CA GLU A 121 -5.52 10.28 -8.96
C GLU A 121 -4.49 9.15 -9.01
N MET A 122 -3.22 9.44 -8.70
CA MET A 122 -2.16 8.45 -8.71
C MET A 122 -2.21 7.56 -7.47
N ALA A 123 -2.52 6.28 -7.68
CA ALA A 123 -2.52 5.27 -6.64
C ALA A 123 -1.34 4.30 -6.77
N LEU A 124 -0.92 3.74 -5.63
CA LEU A 124 0.03 2.65 -5.56
C LEU A 124 -0.50 1.42 -6.31
N SER A 125 0.32 0.85 -7.18
CA SER A 125 -0.04 -0.32 -7.99
C SER A 125 1.20 -1.16 -8.30
N PHE A 126 1.03 -2.46 -8.47
CA PHE A 126 2.08 -3.31 -9.04
C PHE A 126 2.15 -3.11 -10.56
N LYS A 127 3.37 -3.06 -11.11
CA LYS A 127 3.62 -2.94 -12.56
C LYS A 127 3.16 -4.16 -13.37
N GLY A 128 2.82 -5.26 -12.71
CA GLY A 128 2.32 -6.47 -13.33
C GLY A 128 1.84 -7.50 -12.30
N ASN A 129 1.17 -8.53 -12.80
CA ASN A 129 0.57 -9.59 -11.98
C ASN A 129 1.49 -10.83 -11.97
N TYR A 130 2.73 -10.67 -11.50
CA TYR A 130 3.70 -11.75 -11.32
C TYR A 130 4.61 -11.47 -10.11
N ALA A 131 5.10 -12.52 -9.47
CA ALA A 131 6.01 -12.39 -8.33
C ALA A 131 7.30 -11.63 -8.72
N GLY A 132 7.71 -10.66 -7.91
CA GLY A 132 8.82 -9.76 -8.21
C GLY A 132 8.44 -8.53 -9.04
N ALA A 133 7.18 -8.38 -9.46
CA ALA A 133 6.71 -7.16 -10.11
C ALA A 133 6.93 -5.95 -9.19
N ARG A 134 7.56 -4.89 -9.71
CA ARG A 134 7.83 -3.67 -8.94
C ARG A 134 6.56 -2.88 -8.67
N VAL A 135 6.59 -2.10 -7.59
CA VAL A 135 5.55 -1.12 -7.29
C VAL A 135 5.80 0.19 -8.05
N SER A 136 4.75 0.74 -8.64
CA SER A 136 4.72 2.08 -9.21
C SER A 136 3.42 2.77 -8.86
N ARG A 137 3.20 3.93 -9.47
CA ARG A 137 1.87 4.54 -9.54
C ARG A 137 1.20 4.27 -10.88
N MET A 138 -0.12 4.27 -10.86
CA MET A 138 -0.99 4.19 -12.04
C MET A 138 -2.07 5.26 -11.92
N ASN A 139 -2.44 5.88 -13.05
CA ASN A 139 -3.62 6.75 -13.09
C ASN A 139 -4.87 5.88 -12.87
N CYS A 140 -5.75 6.32 -11.96
CA CYS A 140 -7.02 5.67 -11.67
C CYS A 140 -8.14 6.30 -12.51
#